data_AF-D6GU80-F1
#
_entry.id   AF-D6GU80-F1
#
_cell.length_a   1.000
_cell.length_b   1.000
_cell.length_c   1.000
_cell.angle_alpha   90.00
_cell.angle_beta   90.00
_cell.angle_gamma   90.00
#
_symmetry.space_group_name_H-M   'P 1'
#
loop_
_entity.id
_entity.type
_entity.pdbx_description
1 polymer ?
#
loop_
_entity_poly.entity_id
_entity_poly.type
_entity_poly.pdbx_seq_one_letter_code
_entity_poly.pdbx_strand_id
1 'polypeptide(L)'
;YPNKPSSSTTTCVDAIFCSRSSDATENYTPSGYIPDLISNAPIHWKGLLSTNYSYYGYYVTNGPGYSLIGPNDGQMSCPTTEIPGPNINITQYFMQYGCTTQLTTDTWFVIELAPVCPTS
;
A
#
# COMPACT_ATOMS: atom_id res chain seq x y z
N TYR A 1 -4.21 -7.75 -7.01
CA TYR A 1 -3.32 -6.65 -7.42
C TYR A 1 -2.97 -6.84 -8.89
N PRO A 2 -3.23 -5.87 -9.78
CA PRO A 2 -2.94 -6.03 -11.20
C PRO A 2 -1.43 -6.17 -11.38
N ASN A 3 -1.02 -7.36 -11.83
CA ASN A 3 0.29 -7.77 -12.31
C ASN A 3 1.51 -7.03 -11.77
N LYS A 4 2.20 -7.67 -10.81
CA LYS A 4 3.60 -7.43 -10.47
C LYS A 4 4.42 -7.37 -11.77
N PRO A 5 5.23 -6.32 -12.03
CA PRO A 5 6.26 -6.40 -13.06
C PRO A 5 7.21 -7.55 -12.66
N SER A 6 7.36 -8.54 -13.54
CA SER A 6 8.28 -9.66 -13.30
C SER A 6 9.72 -9.15 -13.36
N SER A 7 10.24 -8.70 -12.21
CA SER A 7 11.67 -8.45 -12.05
C SER A 7 12.38 -9.79 -11.84
N SER A 8 13.12 -10.21 -12.86
CA SER A 8 13.95 -11.41 -12.88
C SER A 8 15.21 -11.19 -12.05
N THR A 9 15.12 -11.29 -10.72
CA THR A 9 16.23 -11.63 -9.82
C THR A 9 15.62 -11.89 -8.44
N THR A 10 15.57 -13.15 -8.03
CA THR A 10 15.39 -13.65 -6.65
C THR A 10 14.68 -12.71 -5.67
N THR A 11 13.35 -12.56 -5.77
CA THR A 11 12.60 -11.68 -4.86
C THR A 11 11.72 -12.51 -3.91
N CYS A 12 12.14 -12.65 -2.65
CA CYS A 12 11.24 -12.99 -1.54
C CYS A 12 10.38 -11.75 -1.28
N VAL A 13 9.10 -11.74 -1.70
CA VAL A 13 8.28 -10.56 -1.41
C VAL A 13 6.86 -10.97 -1.04
N ASP A 14 6.57 -10.90 0.26
CA ASP A 14 5.34 -10.25 0.70
C ASP A 14 5.68 -8.76 0.83
N ALA A 15 5.24 -7.97 -0.16
CA ALA A 15 5.46 -6.53 -0.16
C ALA A 15 4.34 -5.87 0.65
N ILE A 16 4.73 -5.07 1.63
CA ILE A 16 3.83 -4.11 2.26
C ILE A 16 3.87 -2.84 1.42
N PHE A 17 2.76 -2.56 0.74
CA PHE A 17 2.63 -1.42 -0.16
C PHE A 17 1.94 -0.28 0.58
N CYS A 18 2.70 0.76 0.91
CA CYS A 18 2.12 2.01 1.40
C CYS A 18 1.99 2.96 0.21
N SER A 19 0.80 3.03 -0.39
CA SER A 19 0.49 4.11 -1.33
C SER A 19 0.35 5.40 -0.54
N ARG A 20 1.08 6.43 -0.94
CA ARG A 20 0.91 7.78 -0.43
C ARG A 20 -0.40 8.33 -1.02
N SER A 21 -1.43 8.51 -0.21
CA SER A 21 -2.51 9.42 -0.60
C SER A 21 -1.87 10.76 -0.93
N SER A 22 -2.18 11.32 -2.10
CA SER A 22 -1.70 12.62 -2.58
C SER A 22 -2.09 13.80 -1.69
N ASP A 23 -2.76 13.56 -0.55
CA ASP A 23 -2.84 14.50 0.57
C ASP A 23 -1.48 14.57 1.30
N ALA A 24 -0.45 15.00 0.58
CA ALA A 24 0.71 15.66 1.18
C ALA A 24 0.26 17.02 1.74
N THR A 25 -0.64 16.99 2.72
CA THR A 25 -0.82 18.10 3.62
C THR A 25 0.51 18.31 4.32
N GLU A 26 0.87 19.57 4.51
CA GLU A 26 2.17 20.07 4.95
C GLU A 26 2.61 19.60 6.36
N ASN A 27 1.97 18.57 6.92
CA ASN A 27 2.09 18.09 8.29
C ASN A 27 2.47 16.59 8.41
N TYR A 28 2.80 15.89 7.32
CA TYR A 28 3.31 14.51 7.44
C TYR A 28 4.68 14.51 8.11
N THR A 29 4.73 14.01 9.35
CA THR A 29 5.96 13.77 10.09
C THR A 29 6.21 12.26 10.16
N PRO A 30 7.46 11.78 10.18
CA PRO A 30 7.77 10.37 10.44
C PRO A 30 7.10 9.82 11.71
N SER A 31 6.85 10.69 12.71
CA SER A 31 6.12 10.34 13.94
C SER A 31 4.63 10.02 13.74
N GLY A 32 3.98 10.58 12.72
CA GLY A 32 2.57 10.30 12.40
C GLY A 32 2.36 8.97 11.68
N TYR A 33 3.41 8.45 11.02
CA TYR A 33 3.32 7.26 10.19
C TYR A 33 2.92 5.99 10.97
N ILE A 34 3.51 5.76 12.15
CA ILE A 34 3.20 4.56 12.96
C ILE A 34 1.74 4.57 13.42
N PRO A 35 1.21 5.63 14.06
CA PRO A 35 -0.21 5.73 14.39
C PRO A 35 -1.15 5.56 13.18
N ASP A 36 -0.82 6.18 12.05
CA ASP A 36 -1.63 6.10 10.83
C ASP A 36 -1.67 4.67 10.28
N LEU A 37 -0.54 3.97 10.30
CA LEU A 37 -0.45 2.58 9.85
C LEU A 37 -1.22 1.64 10.79
N ILE A 38 -1.16 1.86 12.10
CA ILE A 38 -1.93 1.08 13.08
C ILE A 38 -3.44 1.25 12.86
N SER A 39 -3.88 2.47 12.58
CA SER A 39 -5.31 2.79 12.41
C SER A 39 -5.86 2.35 11.06
N ASN A 40 -5.11 2.60 9.97
CA ASN A 40 -5.63 2.49 8.61
C ASN A 40 -5.13 1.24 7.87
N ALA A 41 -4.07 0.59 8.35
CA ALA A 41 -3.45 -0.60 7.74
C ALA A 41 -3.02 -1.66 8.79
N PRO A 42 -3.97 -2.18 9.60
CA PRO A 42 -3.65 -3.09 10.70
C PRO A 42 -3.04 -4.44 10.28
N ILE A 43 -3.33 -4.96 9.09
CA ILE A 43 -2.72 -6.19 8.55
C ILE A 43 -1.26 -5.93 8.21
N HIS A 44 -0.96 -4.82 7.52
CA HIS A 44 0.41 -4.40 7.25
C HIS A 44 1.19 -4.16 8.55
N TRP A 45 0.59 -3.48 9.55
CA TRP A 45 1.21 -3.31 10.87
C TRP A 45 1.55 -4.64 11.54
N LYS A 46 0.61 -5.60 11.54
CA LYS A 46 0.86 -6.95 12.06
C LYS A 46 1.98 -7.67 11.30
N GLY A 47 2.04 -7.49 9.97
CA GLY A 47 3.11 -8.01 9.14
C GLY A 47 4.49 -7.49 9.56
N LEU A 48 4.60 -6.18 9.80
CA LEU A 48 5.84 -5.54 10.27
C LEU A 48 6.29 -6.00 11.66
N LEU A 49 5.33 -6.34 12.54
CA LEU A 49 5.62 -6.85 13.89
C LEU A 49 5.85 -8.37 13.93
N SER A 50 5.68 -9.07 12.82
CA SER A 50 5.77 -10.52 12.79
C SER A 50 7.20 -11.00 13.03
N THR A 51 7.38 -11.82 14.07
CA THR A 51 8.65 -12.49 14.37
C THR A 51 9.03 -13.57 13.34
N ASN A 52 8.14 -13.88 12.40
CA ASN A 52 8.43 -14.83 11.32
C ASN A 52 9.32 -14.23 10.24
N TYR A 53 9.53 -12.91 10.24
CA TYR A 53 10.43 -12.22 9.32
C TYR A 53 11.72 -11.85 10.03
N SER A 54 12.84 -12.27 9.46
CA SER A 54 14.18 -12.02 9.97
C SER A 54 14.97 -11.08 9.06
N TYR A 55 14.48 -10.83 7.84
CA TYR A 55 15.09 -9.94 6.86
C TYR A 55 14.11 -8.87 6.41
N TYR A 56 14.63 -7.65 6.32
CA TYR A 56 13.88 -6.43 6.03
C TYR A 56 14.65 -5.63 4.98
N GLY A 57 13.94 -5.20 3.94
CA GLY A 57 14.44 -4.28 2.93
C GLY A 57 13.43 -3.17 2.68
N TYR A 58 13.89 -2.06 2.09
CA TYR A 58 12.98 -1.04 1.59
C TYR A 58 13.52 -0.41 0.32
N TYR A 59 12.61 0.04 -0.54
CA TYR A 59 12.96 0.84 -1.70
C TYR A 59 11.78 1.73 -2.11
N VAL A 60 12.09 2.80 -2.83
CA VAL A 60 11.10 3.69 -3.44
C VAL A 60 11.07 3.39 -4.93
N THR A 61 9.87 3.20 -5.48
CA THR A 61 9.71 2.95 -6.93
C THR A 61 8.43 3.60 -7.45
N ASN A 62 8.35 3.79 -8.76
CA ASN A 62 7.11 4.19 -9.42
C ASN A 62 6.40 2.95 -9.98
N GLY A 63 5.08 2.92 -9.86
CA GLY A 63 4.26 1.79 -10.30
C GLY A 63 2.79 2.15 -10.44
N PRO A 64 1.95 1.24 -10.97
CA PRO A 64 0.52 1.48 -11.09
C PRO A 64 -0.13 1.59 -9.71
N GLY A 65 -0.88 2.67 -9.46
CA GLY A 65 -1.69 2.90 -8.27
C GLY A 65 -3.14 3.21 -8.59
N TYR A 66 -4.00 3.12 -7.57
CA TYR A 66 -5.40 3.50 -7.68
C TYR A 66 -5.60 4.87 -7.02
N SER A 67 -5.81 5.90 -7.83
CA SER A 67 -6.30 7.18 -7.34
C SER A 67 -7.79 7.05 -7.03
N LEU A 68 -8.19 7.39 -5.81
CA LEU A 68 -9.59 7.40 -5.40
C LEU A 68 -10.20 8.75 -5.68
N ILE A 69 -11.27 8.78 -6.48
CA ILE A 69 -12.07 9.98 -6.72
C ILE A 69 -13.32 9.87 -5.85
N GLY A 70 -13.42 10.85 -4.97
CA GLY A 70 -14.51 11.03 -4.03
C GLY A 70 -15.90 11.15 -4.66
N PRO A 71 -16.98 10.90 -3.88
CA PRO A 71 -18.33 11.28 -4.27
C PRO A 71 -18.42 12.77 -4.65
N ASN A 72 -19.40 13.10 -5.50
CA ASN A 72 -19.60 14.45 -6.04
C ASN A 72 -18.33 15.00 -6.72
N ASP A 73 -17.78 14.22 -7.66
CA ASP A 73 -16.60 14.58 -8.45
C ASP A 73 -15.38 14.99 -7.62
N GLY A 74 -15.14 14.28 -6.50
CA GLY A 74 -14.01 14.53 -5.62
C GLY A 74 -14.23 15.56 -4.52
N GLN A 75 -15.45 16.08 -4.33
CA GLN A 75 -15.74 17.03 -3.24
C GLN A 75 -15.76 16.39 -1.85
N MET A 76 -15.92 15.06 -1.76
CA MET A 76 -15.88 14.31 -0.51
C MET A 76 -14.73 13.30 -0.53
N SER A 77 -13.92 13.26 0.53
CA SER A 77 -12.83 12.27 0.62
C SER A 77 -13.35 10.83 0.68
N CYS A 78 -12.66 9.94 -0.04
CA CYS A 78 -12.86 8.50 0.12
C CYS A 78 -12.27 8.01 1.45
N PRO A 79 -12.82 6.95 2.06
CA PRO A 79 -12.22 6.36 3.24
C PRO A 79 -10.85 5.75 2.90
N THR A 80 -9.83 6.12 3.67
CA THR A 80 -8.51 5.47 3.60
C THR A 80 -8.55 4.21 4.45
N THR A 81 -8.65 3.05 3.80
CA THR A 81 -8.76 1.76 4.49
C THR A 81 -7.89 0.71 3.82
N GLU A 82 -7.44 -0.24 4.63
CA GLU A 82 -6.68 -1.38 4.17
C GLU A 82 -7.53 -2.29 3.26
N ILE A 83 -6.94 -2.67 2.13
CA ILE A 83 -7.54 -3.71 1.30
C ILE A 83 -7.44 -5.05 2.05
N PRO A 84 -8.56 -5.75 2.31
CA PRO A 84 -8.59 -6.88 3.23
C PRO A 84 -7.72 -8.10 2.84
N GLY A 85 -7.25 -8.15 1.60
CA GLY A 85 -6.43 -9.25 1.15
C GLY A 85 -6.15 -9.27 -0.36
N PRO A 86 -5.50 -10.34 -0.84
CA PRO A 86 -5.25 -10.53 -2.26
C PRO A 86 -6.56 -10.74 -3.04
N ASN A 87 -6.49 -10.52 -4.35
CA ASN A 87 -7.60 -10.78 -5.30
C ASN A 87 -8.89 -9.98 -5.06
N ILE A 88 -8.87 -8.94 -4.23
CA ILE A 88 -9.96 -7.97 -4.14
C ILE A 88 -10.00 -7.11 -5.40
N ASN A 89 -11.18 -6.96 -5.99
CA ASN A 89 -11.42 -5.97 -7.04
C ASN A 89 -11.51 -4.58 -6.39
N ILE A 90 -10.42 -3.81 -6.49
CA ILE A 90 -10.27 -2.50 -5.84
C ILE A 90 -11.36 -1.52 -6.27
N THR A 91 -11.71 -1.52 -7.55
CA THR A 91 -12.77 -0.66 -8.09
C THR A 91 -14.10 -0.98 -7.43
N GLN A 92 -14.52 -2.25 -7.42
CA GLN A 92 -15.77 -2.66 -6.77
C GLN A 92 -15.75 -2.43 -5.26
N TYR A 93 -14.60 -2.63 -4.62
CA TYR A 93 -14.43 -2.41 -3.19
C TYR A 93 -14.67 -0.94 -2.82
N PHE A 94 -14.17 0.02 -3.60
CA PHE A 94 -14.39 1.43 -3.31
C PHE A 94 -15.74 1.98 -3.81
N MET A 95 -16.37 1.33 -4.78
CA MET A 95 -17.73 1.68 -5.21
C MET A 95 -18.76 1.58 -4.09
N GLN A 96 -18.59 0.67 -3.12
CA GLN A 96 -19.51 0.57 -1.98
C GLN A 96 -19.49 1.82 -1.08
N TYR A 97 -18.46 2.64 -1.18
CA TYR A 97 -18.30 3.92 -0.49
C TYR A 97 -18.67 5.13 -1.37
N GLY A 98 -19.23 4.89 -2.57
CA GLY A 98 -19.52 5.94 -3.55
C GLY A 98 -18.28 6.50 -4.25
N CYS A 99 -17.14 5.84 -4.09
CA CYS A 99 -15.87 6.25 -4.71
C CYS A 99 -15.68 5.59 -6.07
N THR A 100 -15.04 6.32 -6.97
CA THR A 100 -14.54 5.76 -8.23
C THR A 100 -13.02 5.66 -8.18
N THR A 101 -12.45 4.76 -8.97
CA THR A 101 -11.01 4.52 -8.98
C THR A 101 -10.44 4.78 -10.36
N GLN A 102 -9.31 5.47 -10.43
CA GLN A 102 -8.56 5.66 -11.66
C GLN A 102 -7.16 5.04 -11.50
N LEU A 103 -6.72 4.28 -12.51
CA LEU A 103 -5.33 3.83 -12.55
C LEU A 103 -4.43 5.00 -12.91
N THR A 104 -3.47 5.27 -12.03
CA THR A 104 -2.43 6.30 -12.22
C THR A 104 -1.06 5.67 -12.03
N THR A 105 -0.02 6.40 -12.39
CA THR A 105 1.33 6.08 -11.89
C THR A 105 1.52 6.79 -10.57
N ASP A 106 1.94 6.05 -9.55
CA ASP A 106 2.16 6.56 -8.21
C ASP A 106 3.54 6.13 -7.70
N THR A 107 4.04 6.85 -6.69
CA THR A 107 5.28 6.55 -5.99
C THR A 107 4.98 5.67 -4.78
N TRP A 108 5.61 4.51 -4.76
CA TRP A 108 5.47 3.49 -3.73
C TRP A 108 6.66 3.51 -2.79
N PHE A 109 6.37 3.54 -1.48
CA PHE A 109 7.32 3.07 -0.47
C PHE A 109 7.06 1.58 -0.24
N VAL A 110 8.00 0.75 -0.69
CA VAL A 110 7.89 -0.70 -0.59
C VAL A 110 8.75 -1.18 0.58
N ILE A 111 8.14 -1.93 1.48
CA ILE A 111 8.85 -2.68 2.53
C ILE A 111 8.82 -4.15 2.15
N GLU A 112 10.01 -4.75 2.08
CA GLU A 112 10.18 -6.18 1.81
C GLU A 112 10.43 -6.93 3.11
N LEU A 113 9.68 -8.01 3.32
CA LEU A 113 9.80 -8.88 4.48
C LEU A 113 10.11 -10.31 4.02
N ALA A 114 11.10 -10.96 4.63
CA ALA A 114 11.43 -12.35 4.32
C ALA A 114 11.81 -13.17 5.57
N PRO A 115 11.40 -14.45 5.64
CA PRO A 115 11.76 -15.34 6.73
C PRO A 115 13.21 -15.87 6.64
N VAL A 116 13.79 -15.86 5.44
CA VAL A 116 15.15 -16.34 5.15
C VAL A 116 15.84 -15.38 4.16
N CYS A 117 17.16 -15.26 4.27
CA CYS A 117 17.96 -14.44 3.36
C CYS A 117 17.99 -15.15 2.00
N PRO A 118 17.54 -14.51 0.90
CA PRO A 118 17.70 -15.11 -0.41
C PRO A 118 19.20 -15.22 -0.73
N THR A 119 19.67 -16.44 -0.98
CA THR A 119 21.01 -16.65 -1.52
C THR A 119 21.04 -16.09 -2.94
N SER A 120 21.98 -15.16 -3.17
CA SER A 120 22.29 -14.58 -4.48
C SER A 120 22.54 -15.63 -5.56
#